data_AF-A0A4Y1R1A7-F1
#
_entry.id   AF-A0A4Y1R1A7-F1
#
_cell.length_a   1.000
_cell.length_b   1.000
_cell.length_c   1.000
_cell.angle_alpha   90.00
_cell.angle_beta   90.00
_cell.angle_gamma   90.00
#
_symmetry.space_group_name_H-M   'P 1'
#
loop_
_entity.id
_entity.type
_entity.pdbx_description
1 polymer ?
#
loop_
_entity_poly.entity_id
_entity_poly.type
_entity_poly.pdbx_seq_one_letter_code
_entity_poly.pdbx_strand_id
1 'polypeptide(L)'
;VAIVILFPKRRLSGSFGMRIINFLVMGQYLPRVFRIYLSCKKAKKPFKGQIPLWVKGLLNLFLYILASHVLGAFWYFFAAQQIIRCWEYACGYGNGCGAATLDCHDHQTSRNIIALNNFCPIDPPNATLFDFGIYLNVLQSGALWSTDYPLKFLNSFCWGLRNLSSLASNLEPSFHTWEIAFVAFISIIGLILFVGAVYIKSSP
;
A
#
# COMPACT_ATOMS: atom_id res chain seq x y z
N VAL A 1 20.39 3.58 -9.54
CA VAL A 1 19.36 4.06 -10.50
C VAL A 1 18.42 4.97 -9.73
N ALA A 2 18.47 6.26 -10.02
CA ALA A 2 17.65 7.27 -9.35
C ALA A 2 16.16 6.97 -9.57
N ILE A 3 15.41 6.85 -8.47
CA ILE A 3 13.95 6.89 -8.53
C ILE A 3 13.59 8.36 -8.67
N VAL A 4 13.60 8.86 -9.90
CA VAL A 4 13.03 10.16 -10.20
C VAL A 4 11.53 9.99 -10.11
N ILE A 5 10.96 10.49 -9.01
CA ILE A 5 9.52 10.69 -8.86
C ILE A 5 9.16 11.78 -9.87
N LEU A 6 8.89 11.37 -11.11
CA LEU A 6 8.27 12.24 -12.11
C LEU A 6 6.82 12.41 -11.68
N PHE A 7 6.55 13.45 -10.88
CA PHE A 7 5.23 14.06 -10.86
C PHE A 7 4.98 14.63 -12.26
N PRO A 8 4.12 14.02 -13.10
CA PRO A 8 3.85 14.58 -14.40
C PRO A 8 2.99 15.81 -14.15
N LYS A 9 3.59 17.00 -14.27
CA LYS A 9 2.85 18.25 -14.42
C LYS A 9 2.23 18.28 -15.81
N ARG A 10 1.24 17.43 -16.09
CA ARG A 10 0.35 17.56 -17.25
C ARG A 10 -1.04 17.11 -16.90
N ARG A 11 -1.98 18.02 -17.13
CA ARG A 11 -3.44 17.87 -17.13
C ARG A 11 -3.84 16.57 -17.86
N LEU A 12 -3.95 15.47 -17.13
CA LEU A 12 -4.64 14.28 -17.58
C LEU A 12 -5.88 14.17 -16.71
N SER A 13 -7.02 14.47 -17.33
CA SER A 13 -8.35 14.52 -16.74
C SER A 13 -8.60 13.32 -15.81
N GLY A 14 -8.91 13.61 -14.54
CA GLY A 14 -9.42 12.66 -13.54
C GLY A 14 -8.38 12.13 -12.54
N SER A 15 -8.76 12.20 -11.25
CA SER A 15 -8.14 11.53 -10.07
C SER A 15 -7.65 10.10 -10.36
N PHE A 16 -8.33 9.39 -11.27
CA PHE A 16 -8.03 8.03 -11.69
C PHE A 16 -6.72 7.86 -12.48
N GLY A 17 -6.38 8.78 -13.39
CA GLY A 17 -5.19 8.65 -14.24
C GLY A 17 -3.88 8.75 -13.45
N MET A 18 -3.83 9.67 -12.49
CA MET A 18 -2.68 9.84 -11.58
C MET A 18 -2.53 8.64 -10.64
N ARG A 19 -3.64 8.06 -10.17
CA ARG A 19 -3.63 6.82 -9.36
C ARG A 19 -3.04 5.65 -10.14
N ILE A 20 -3.39 5.48 -11.41
CA ILE A 20 -2.85 4.42 -12.27
C ILE A 20 -1.36 4.60 -12.50
N ILE A 21 -0.89 5.82 -12.82
CA ILE A 21 0.53 6.05 -13.08
C ILE A 21 1.39 5.75 -11.84
N ASN A 22 0.96 6.20 -10.66
CA ASN A 22 1.69 5.89 -9.41
C ASN A 22 1.67 4.39 -9.07
N PHE A 23 0.54 3.73 -9.29
CA PHE A 23 0.43 2.27 -9.12
C PHE A 23 1.35 1.52 -10.08
N LEU A 24 1.44 1.96 -11.34
CA LEU A 24 2.35 1.38 -12.33
C LEU A 24 3.82 1.63 -12.00
N VAL A 25 4.18 2.81 -11.47
CA VAL A 25 5.55 3.11 -11.03
C VAL A 25 5.96 2.20 -9.87
N MET A 26 5.08 2.01 -8.88
CA MET A 26 5.34 1.10 -7.76
C MET A 26 5.39 -0.36 -8.24
N GLY A 27 4.46 -0.73 -9.13
CA GLY A 27 4.38 -2.05 -9.75
C GLY A 27 5.60 -2.39 -10.60
N GLN A 28 6.22 -1.43 -11.29
CA GLN A 28 7.43 -1.64 -12.13
C GLN A 28 8.66 -2.08 -11.33
N TYR A 29 8.70 -1.80 -10.01
CA TYR A 29 9.79 -2.26 -9.16
C TYR A 29 9.82 -3.80 -9.06
N LEU A 30 8.65 -4.45 -9.05
CA LEU A 30 8.52 -5.91 -8.91
C LEU A 30 9.08 -6.69 -10.12
N PRO A 31 8.70 -6.38 -11.38
CA PRO A 31 9.32 -7.00 -12.55
C PRO A 31 10.82 -6.75 -12.63
N ARG A 32 11.33 -5.59 -12.16
CA ARG A 32 12.77 -5.30 -12.19
C ARG A 32 13.51 -6.18 -11.21
N VAL A 33 13.04 -6.28 -9.97
CA VAL A 33 13.62 -7.17 -8.95
C VAL A 33 13.52 -8.64 -9.39
N PHE A 34 12.37 -9.05 -9.92
CA PHE A 34 12.16 -10.41 -10.43
C PHE A 34 13.04 -10.72 -11.65
N ARG A 35 13.23 -9.76 -12.57
CA ARG A 35 14.14 -9.91 -13.70
C ARG A 35 15.59 -9.99 -13.27
N ILE A 36 16.02 -9.20 -12.29
CA ILE A 36 17.38 -9.31 -11.72
C ILE A 36 17.56 -10.69 -11.10
N TYR A 37 16.60 -11.15 -10.30
CA TYR A 37 16.58 -12.50 -9.73
C TYR A 37 16.66 -13.59 -10.82
N LEU A 38 15.81 -13.51 -11.85
CA LEU A 38 15.77 -14.48 -12.94
C LEU A 38 17.04 -14.43 -13.80
N SER A 39 17.63 -13.26 -14.00
CA SER A 39 18.90 -13.08 -14.71
C SER A 39 20.06 -13.67 -13.90
N CYS A 40 20.08 -13.50 -12.58
CA CYS A 40 21.03 -14.20 -11.71
C CYS A 40 20.83 -15.73 -11.75
N LYS A 41 19.59 -16.19 -11.91
CA LYS A 41 19.25 -17.61 -12.07
C LYS A 41 19.62 -18.15 -13.46
N LYS A 42 19.47 -17.36 -14.53
CA LYS A 42 19.78 -17.73 -15.93
C LYS A 42 21.27 -17.65 -16.25
N ALA A 43 21.99 -16.67 -15.71
CA ALA A 43 23.44 -16.60 -15.79
C ALA A 43 24.14 -17.80 -15.12
N LYS A 44 23.40 -18.53 -14.29
CA LYS A 44 23.79 -19.84 -13.77
C LYS A 44 23.13 -20.96 -14.60
N LYS A 45 23.76 -21.36 -15.70
CA LYS A 45 23.69 -22.78 -16.11
C LYS A 45 25.06 -23.30 -16.59
N PRO A 46 25.43 -24.54 -16.24
CA PRO A 46 24.65 -25.54 -15.51
C PRO A 46 25.24 -25.76 -14.11
N PHE A 47 24.61 -25.26 -13.04
CA PHE A 47 24.77 -25.98 -11.77
C PHE A 47 24.03 -27.30 -11.95
N LYS A 48 24.77 -28.33 -12.33
CA LYS A 48 24.32 -29.72 -12.43
C LYS A 48 24.01 -30.31 -11.04
N GLY A 49 24.20 -29.52 -9.97
CA GLY A 49 23.85 -29.83 -8.59
C GLY A 49 22.65 -29.01 -8.10
N GLN A 50 21.92 -29.59 -7.14
CA GLN A 50 20.83 -28.94 -6.40
C GLN A 50 21.22 -27.53 -5.95
N ILE A 51 20.26 -26.58 -6.03
CA ILE A 51 20.43 -25.25 -5.42
C ILE A 51 20.69 -25.44 -3.92
N PRO A 52 21.75 -24.85 -3.35
CA PRO A 52 22.06 -24.99 -1.92
C PRO A 52 20.87 -24.54 -1.05
N LEU A 53 20.60 -25.30 0.01
CA LEU A 53 19.50 -25.04 0.96
C LEU A 53 19.51 -23.60 1.49
N TRP A 54 20.69 -23.08 1.86
CA TRP A 54 20.84 -21.71 2.36
C TRP A 54 20.47 -20.64 1.30
N VAL A 55 20.76 -20.88 0.02
CA VAL A 55 20.36 -19.98 -1.07
C VAL A 55 18.84 -19.96 -1.23
N LYS A 56 18.18 -21.13 -1.12
CA LYS A 56 16.71 -21.18 -1.13
C LYS A 56 16.12 -20.40 0.05
N GLY A 57 16.68 -20.56 1.24
CA GLY A 57 16.27 -19.83 2.44
C GLY A 57 16.42 -18.32 2.31
N LEU A 58 17.57 -17.84 1.82
CA LEU A 58 17.81 -16.41 1.56
C LEU A 58 16.82 -15.84 0.54
N LEU A 59 16.52 -16.59 -0.52
CA LEU A 59 15.55 -16.16 -1.53
C LEU A 59 14.14 -16.08 -0.96
N ASN A 60 13.74 -17.02 -0.11
CA ASN A 60 12.45 -16.96 0.57
C ASN A 60 12.36 -15.75 1.50
N LEU A 61 13.41 -15.48 2.28
CA LEU A 61 13.49 -14.30 3.13
C LEU A 61 13.43 -13.00 2.31
N PHE A 62 14.14 -12.94 1.18
CA PHE A 62 14.11 -11.80 0.28
C PHE A 62 12.71 -11.55 -0.29
N LEU A 63 12.02 -12.62 -0.72
CA LEU A 63 10.63 -12.53 -1.17
C LEU A 63 9.69 -12.08 -0.04
N TYR A 64 9.95 -12.54 1.19
CA TYR A 64 9.19 -12.14 2.38
C TYR A 64 9.31 -10.64 2.68
N ILE A 65 10.54 -10.11 2.66
CA ILE A 65 10.82 -8.69 2.85
C ILE A 65 10.18 -7.87 1.73
N LEU A 66 10.32 -8.33 0.47
CA LEU A 66 9.74 -7.66 -0.69
C LEU A 66 8.21 -7.63 -0.63
N ALA A 67 7.57 -8.75 -0.31
CA ALA A 67 6.11 -8.83 -0.16
C ALA A 67 5.62 -7.91 0.97
N SER A 68 6.30 -7.91 2.12
CA SER A 68 5.99 -7.03 3.24
C SER A 68 6.03 -5.55 2.84
N HIS A 69 7.08 -5.13 2.13
CA HIS A 69 7.22 -3.76 1.64
C HIS A 69 6.11 -3.39 0.65
N VAL A 70 5.80 -4.28 -0.30
CA VAL A 70 4.77 -4.05 -1.33
C VAL A 70 3.37 -3.94 -0.71
N LEU A 71 3.02 -4.86 0.19
CA LEU A 71 1.72 -4.86 0.88
C LEU A 71 1.58 -3.62 1.76
N GLY A 72 2.64 -3.22 2.47
CA GLY A 72 2.67 -1.97 3.22
C GLY A 72 2.49 -0.75 2.33
N ALA A 73 3.11 -0.72 1.15
CA ALA A 73 2.99 0.40 0.22
C ALA A 73 1.56 0.51 -0.33
N PHE A 74 0.94 -0.63 -0.68
CA PHE A 74 -0.47 -0.65 -1.08
C PHE A 74 -1.40 -0.20 0.02
N TRP A 75 -1.13 -0.58 1.27
CA TRP A 75 -1.93 -0.14 2.41
C TRP A 75 -1.92 1.40 2.56
N TYR A 76 -0.75 2.04 2.47
CA TYR A 76 -0.64 3.50 2.47
C TYR A 76 -1.35 4.16 1.29
N PHE A 77 -1.20 3.58 0.09
CA PHE A 77 -1.85 4.07 -1.11
C PHE A 77 -3.36 4.00 -1.01
N PHE A 78 -3.91 2.87 -0.52
CA PHE A 78 -5.34 2.71 -0.33
C PHE A 78 -5.88 3.58 0.81
N ALA A 79 -5.10 3.82 1.88
CA ALA A 79 -5.46 4.81 2.90
C ALA A 79 -5.63 6.22 2.30
N ALA A 80 -4.70 6.63 1.42
CA ALA A 80 -4.82 7.88 0.68
C ALA A 80 -6.04 7.89 -0.25
N GLN A 81 -6.37 6.76 -0.88
CA GLN A 81 -7.59 6.67 -1.69
C GLN A 81 -8.86 6.79 -0.85
N GLN A 82 -8.92 6.17 0.33
CA GLN A 82 -10.09 6.23 1.19
C GLN A 82 -10.34 7.63 1.72
N ILE A 83 -9.30 8.37 2.13
CA ILE A 83 -9.50 9.76 2.55
C ILE A 83 -9.99 10.64 1.38
N ILE A 84 -9.49 10.43 0.16
CA ILE A 84 -9.98 11.14 -1.02
C ILE A 84 -11.44 10.76 -1.33
N ARG A 85 -11.82 9.48 -1.23
CA ARG A 85 -13.23 9.06 -1.45
C ARG A 85 -14.16 9.67 -0.40
N CYS A 86 -13.70 9.76 0.85
CA CYS A 86 -14.45 10.41 1.89
C CYS A 86 -14.65 11.90 1.57
N TRP A 87 -13.60 12.59 1.11
CA TRP A 87 -13.70 13.98 0.67
C TRP A 87 -14.66 14.13 -0.52
N GLU A 88 -14.58 13.25 -1.52
CA GLU A 88 -15.52 13.22 -2.65
C GLU A 88 -16.97 13.05 -2.18
N TYR A 89 -17.22 12.16 -1.20
CA TYR A 89 -18.53 11.94 -0.59
C TYR A 89 -19.04 13.18 0.16
N ALA A 90 -18.19 13.77 1.01
CA ALA A 90 -18.50 15.00 1.74
C ALA A 90 -18.87 16.16 0.81
N CYS A 91 -18.13 16.27 -0.30
CA CYS A 91 -18.31 17.30 -1.32
C CYS A 91 -19.58 17.12 -2.17
N GLY A 92 -20.06 15.88 -2.34
CA GLY A 92 -21.33 15.59 -3.00
C GLY A 92 -22.55 15.89 -2.14
N TYR A 93 -22.42 15.81 -0.81
CA TYR A 93 -23.52 15.99 0.14
C TYR A 93 -23.64 17.43 0.68
N GLY A 94 -22.52 18.12 0.91
CA GLY A 94 -22.51 19.51 1.38
C GLY A 94 -22.33 20.49 0.22
N ASN A 95 -23.37 21.25 -0.15
CA ASN A 95 -23.38 22.43 -1.06
C ASN A 95 -22.12 22.68 -1.92
N GLY A 96 -21.71 21.69 -2.71
CA GLY A 96 -20.61 21.77 -3.67
C GLY A 96 -19.27 22.24 -3.08
N CYS A 97 -18.35 21.30 -2.89
CA CYS A 97 -16.93 21.66 -3.01
C CYS A 97 -16.70 22.19 -4.43
N GLY A 98 -16.54 23.50 -4.60
CA GLY A 98 -16.17 24.06 -5.91
C GLY A 98 -14.93 23.34 -6.44
N ALA A 99 -14.82 23.16 -7.76
CA ALA A 99 -13.73 22.39 -8.38
C ALA A 99 -12.29 22.85 -8.02
N ALA A 100 -12.15 24.00 -7.35
CA ALA A 100 -10.91 24.59 -6.84
C ALA A 100 -10.54 24.18 -5.39
N THR A 101 -11.41 23.49 -4.64
CA THR A 101 -11.22 23.26 -3.18
C THR A 101 -10.20 22.19 -2.80
N LEU A 102 -9.65 21.46 -3.78
CA LEU A 102 -8.53 20.53 -3.61
C LEU A 102 -7.22 21.08 -4.21
N ASP A 103 -7.22 22.33 -4.65
CA ASP A 103 -6.02 23.03 -5.11
C ASP A 103 -5.39 23.79 -3.93
N CYS A 104 -4.10 23.58 -3.68
CA CYS A 104 -3.36 24.20 -2.57
C CYS A 104 -3.04 25.69 -2.79
N HIS A 105 -3.84 26.41 -3.58
CA HIS A 105 -3.56 27.78 -3.99
C HIS A 105 -4.59 28.81 -3.52
N ASP A 106 -5.69 28.40 -2.89
CA ASP A 106 -6.78 29.33 -2.55
C ASP A 106 -6.97 29.51 -1.03
N HIS A 107 -7.04 30.78 -0.60
CA HIS A 107 -7.08 31.23 0.80
C HIS A 107 -8.43 30.95 1.52
N GLN A 108 -9.40 30.35 0.82
CA GLN A 108 -10.69 29.91 1.37
C GLN A 108 -10.64 28.52 2.04
N THR A 109 -9.44 28.05 2.39
CA THR A 109 -9.15 26.67 2.81
C THR A 109 -9.75 26.30 4.18
N SER A 110 -9.89 27.24 5.11
CA SER A 110 -10.22 26.93 6.52
C SER A 110 -11.65 26.47 6.75
N ARG A 111 -12.66 27.09 6.11
CA ARG A 111 -14.06 26.67 6.22
C ARG A 111 -14.32 25.29 5.58
N ASN A 112 -13.62 25.00 4.50
CA ASN A 112 -13.75 23.74 3.77
C ASN A 112 -13.10 22.58 4.53
N ILE A 113 -11.97 22.79 5.21
CA ILE A 113 -11.32 21.77 6.05
C ILE A 113 -12.24 21.34 7.21
N ILE A 114 -12.92 22.28 7.87
CA ILE A 114 -13.85 21.96 8.96
C ILE A 114 -15.03 21.12 8.45
N ALA A 115 -15.59 21.49 7.29
CA ALA A 115 -16.66 20.71 6.66
C ALA A 115 -16.19 19.28 6.29
N LEU A 116 -15.00 19.15 5.68
CA LEU A 116 -14.40 17.85 5.33
C LEU A 116 -14.18 16.99 6.59
N ASN A 117 -13.65 17.56 7.67
CA ASN A 117 -13.44 16.83 8.93
C ASN A 117 -14.76 16.38 9.58
N ASN A 118 -15.85 17.14 9.43
CA ASN A 118 -17.16 16.75 9.96
C ASN A 118 -17.74 15.52 9.23
N PHE A 119 -17.53 15.41 7.92
CA PHE A 119 -17.99 14.25 7.13
C PHE A 119 -16.98 13.10 7.10
N CYS A 120 -15.70 13.39 7.37
CA CYS A 120 -14.59 12.44 7.41
C CYS A 120 -13.93 12.38 8.79
N PRO A 121 -14.65 11.90 9.82
CA PRO A 121 -14.15 11.87 11.18
C PRO A 121 -13.11 10.77 11.36
N ILE A 122 -11.85 11.18 11.51
CA ILE A 122 -10.70 10.28 11.76
C ILE A 122 -10.46 10.13 13.27
N ASP A 123 -10.62 11.23 14.02
CA ASP A 123 -10.43 11.26 15.47
C ASP A 123 -11.41 12.27 16.14
N PRO A 124 -12.40 11.80 16.92
CA PRO A 124 -12.76 10.40 17.12
C PRO A 124 -13.35 9.78 15.84
N PRO A 125 -13.13 8.47 15.58
CA PRO A 125 -13.66 7.81 14.41
C PRO A 125 -15.19 7.63 14.51
N ASN A 126 -15.91 7.83 13.41
CA ASN A 126 -17.34 7.53 13.33
C ASN A 126 -17.70 6.77 12.04
N ALA A 127 -17.81 5.45 12.17
CA ALA A 127 -18.14 4.54 11.08
C ALA A 127 -19.55 4.75 10.50
N THR A 128 -20.47 5.44 11.21
CA THR A 128 -21.80 5.75 10.65
C THR A 128 -21.74 6.87 9.61
N LEU A 129 -20.71 7.73 9.65
CA LEU A 129 -20.48 8.78 8.67
C LEU A 129 -19.59 8.29 7.54
N PHE A 130 -18.45 7.69 7.89
CA PHE A 130 -17.55 7.06 6.93
C PHE A 130 -16.67 6.02 7.62
N ASP A 131 -16.69 4.78 7.13
CA ASP A 131 -15.85 3.71 7.64
C ASP A 131 -14.51 3.66 6.88
N PHE A 132 -13.42 3.93 7.60
CA PHE A 132 -12.05 3.84 7.08
C PHE A 132 -11.44 2.43 7.18
N GLY A 133 -12.12 1.50 7.86
CA GLY A 133 -11.72 0.09 7.96
C GLY A 133 -10.27 -0.10 8.38
N ILE A 134 -9.56 -0.99 7.67
CA ILE A 134 -8.16 -1.34 7.94
C ILE A 134 -7.17 -0.16 7.79
N TYR A 135 -7.62 0.97 7.25
CA TYR A 135 -6.79 2.16 7.01
C TYR A 135 -6.88 3.18 8.16
N LEU A 136 -7.81 3.00 9.10
CA LEU A 136 -8.04 3.97 10.17
C LEU A 136 -6.78 4.24 11.00
N ASN A 137 -5.99 3.21 11.31
CA ASN A 137 -4.79 3.32 12.13
C ASN A 137 -3.72 4.26 11.53
N VAL A 138 -3.48 4.20 10.21
CA VAL A 138 -2.50 5.07 9.54
C VAL A 138 -2.99 6.51 9.43
N LEU A 139 -4.31 6.69 9.35
CA LEU A 139 -4.94 7.99 9.37
C LEU A 139 -4.82 8.61 10.76
N GLN A 140 -5.20 7.90 11.83
CA GLN A 140 -5.13 8.43 13.20
C GLN A 140 -3.70 8.75 13.66
N SER A 141 -2.72 7.92 13.29
CA SER A 141 -1.32 8.15 13.65
C SER A 141 -0.69 9.36 12.96
N GLY A 142 -1.40 10.02 12.03
CA GLY A 142 -0.86 11.12 11.25
C GLY A 142 0.23 10.71 10.24
N ALA A 143 0.57 9.42 10.19
CA ALA A 143 1.69 8.92 9.42
C ALA A 143 1.47 9.10 7.91
N LEU A 144 0.22 9.20 7.45
CA LEU A 144 -0.09 9.53 6.07
C LEU A 144 0.37 10.95 5.67
N TRP A 145 0.24 11.94 6.56
CA TRP A 145 0.58 13.34 6.28
C TRP A 145 2.01 13.73 6.68
N SER A 146 2.72 12.85 7.39
CA SER A 146 4.13 13.10 7.76
C SER A 146 5.02 13.40 6.55
N THR A 147 5.93 14.36 6.65
CA THR A 147 6.96 14.62 5.62
C THR A 147 8.19 13.74 5.79
N ASP A 148 8.30 13.01 6.91
CA ASP A 148 9.40 12.11 7.21
C ASP A 148 9.26 10.81 6.41
N TYR A 149 10.06 10.71 5.34
CA TYR A 149 10.06 9.58 4.43
C TYR A 149 10.59 8.28 5.08
N PRO A 150 11.71 8.27 5.80
CA PRO A 150 12.15 7.11 6.59
C PRO A 150 11.06 6.56 7.53
N LEU A 151 10.37 7.44 8.25
CA LEU A 151 9.30 7.03 9.16
C LEU A 151 8.13 6.38 8.41
N LYS A 152 7.69 6.97 7.28
CA LYS A 152 6.66 6.40 6.41
C LYS A 152 7.06 5.03 5.86
N PHE A 153 8.29 4.91 5.40
CA PHE A 153 8.82 3.66 4.86
C PHE A 153 8.84 2.56 5.91
N LEU A 154 9.35 2.85 7.11
CA LEU A 154 9.41 1.87 8.19
C LEU A 154 8.02 1.50 8.71
N ASN A 155 7.12 2.47 8.86
CA ASN A 155 5.76 2.18 9.32
C ASN A 155 5.00 1.31 8.30
N SER A 156 5.11 1.64 7.02
CA SER A 156 4.58 0.85 5.90
C SER A 156 5.14 -0.58 5.91
N PHE A 157 6.47 -0.72 6.00
CA PHE A 157 7.13 -2.01 6.03
C PHE A 157 6.72 -2.83 7.26
N CYS A 158 6.71 -2.24 8.46
CA CYS A 158 6.32 -2.90 9.70
C CYS A 158 4.87 -3.37 9.67
N TRP A 159 3.95 -2.54 9.15
CA TRP A 159 2.55 -2.95 8.99
C TRP A 159 2.43 -4.14 8.03
N GLY A 160 3.11 -4.10 6.89
CA GLY A 160 3.08 -5.19 5.92
C GLY A 160 3.69 -6.48 6.49
N LEU A 161 4.82 -6.37 7.18
CA LEU A 161 5.51 -7.49 7.82
C LEU A 161 4.62 -8.14 8.89
N ARG A 162 3.98 -7.34 9.75
CA ARG A 162 3.10 -7.83 10.82
C ARG A 162 1.94 -8.63 10.26
N ASN A 163 1.22 -8.07 9.29
CA ASN A 163 0.02 -8.70 8.73
C ASN A 163 0.37 -9.89 7.82
N LEU A 164 1.49 -9.85 7.12
CA LEU A 164 1.96 -11.01 6.37
C LEU A 164 2.30 -12.17 7.30
N SER A 165 2.99 -11.88 8.41
CA SER A 165 3.39 -12.89 9.41
C SER A 165 2.22 -13.47 10.18
N SER A 166 1.18 -12.67 10.42
CA SER A 166 -0.02 -13.11 11.12
C SER A 166 -1.12 -13.63 10.18
N LEU A 167 -0.83 -13.78 8.88
CA LEU A 167 -1.82 -14.16 7.85
C LEU A 167 -3.07 -13.26 7.84
N ALA A 168 -2.88 -11.97 8.15
CA ALA A 168 -3.89 -10.94 8.30
C ALA A 168 -5.00 -11.23 9.34
N SER A 169 -4.74 -12.14 10.30
CA SER A 169 -5.71 -12.50 11.35
C SER A 169 -6.20 -11.34 12.22
N ASN A 170 -5.42 -10.25 12.31
CA ASN A 170 -5.77 -9.06 13.10
C ASN A 170 -6.35 -7.92 12.23
N LEU A 171 -6.66 -8.17 10.95
CA LEU A 171 -7.29 -7.18 10.08
C LEU A 171 -8.80 -7.42 10.03
N GLU A 172 -9.55 -6.37 10.39
CA GLU A 172 -11.00 -6.34 10.29
C GLU A 172 -11.37 -5.41 9.12
N PRO A 173 -11.62 -5.96 7.91
CA PRO A 173 -12.04 -5.16 6.76
C PRO A 173 -13.46 -4.61 6.95
N SER A 174 -13.70 -3.40 6.44
CA SER A 174 -15.06 -2.89 6.30
C SER A 174 -15.87 -3.75 5.31
N PHE A 175 -17.17 -3.52 5.18
CA PHE A 175 -18.04 -4.15 4.16
C PHE A 175 -17.75 -3.67 2.72
N HIS A 176 -16.49 -3.35 2.42
CA HIS A 176 -16.03 -2.93 1.11
C HIS A 176 -15.29 -4.06 0.40
N THR A 177 -15.77 -4.45 -0.79
CA THR A 177 -15.26 -5.58 -1.57
C THR A 177 -13.74 -5.54 -1.77
N TRP A 178 -13.17 -4.34 -1.99
CA TRP A 178 -11.73 -4.19 -2.19
C TRP A 178 -10.90 -4.39 -0.93
N GLU A 179 -11.41 -4.02 0.25
CA GLU A 179 -10.73 -4.29 1.53
C GLU A 179 -10.72 -5.78 1.82
N ILE A 180 -11.87 -6.44 1.66
CA ILE A 180 -12.01 -7.90 1.85
C ILE A 180 -11.05 -8.64 0.91
N ALA A 181 -11.03 -8.27 -0.38
CA ALA A 181 -10.12 -8.86 -1.36
C ALA A 181 -8.65 -8.63 -1.00
N PHE A 182 -8.30 -7.44 -0.49
CA PHE A 182 -6.93 -7.10 -0.10
C PHE A 182 -6.48 -7.90 1.14
N VAL A 183 -7.33 -8.04 2.16
CA VAL A 183 -7.06 -8.85 3.34
C VAL A 183 -6.86 -10.32 2.95
N ALA A 184 -7.75 -10.88 2.13
CA ALA A 184 -7.63 -12.25 1.62
C ALA A 184 -6.32 -12.46 0.83
N PHE A 185 -5.92 -11.48 0.01
CA PHE A 185 -4.67 -11.51 -0.73
C PHE A 185 -3.43 -11.54 0.18
N ILE A 186 -3.43 -10.76 1.27
CA ILE A 186 -2.36 -10.78 2.28
C ILE A 186 -2.26 -12.19 2.91
N SER A 187 -3.40 -12.77 3.31
CA SER A 187 -3.45 -14.11 3.91
C SER A 187 -2.89 -15.19 2.96
N ILE A 188 -3.28 -15.15 1.69
CA ILE A 188 -2.82 -16.13 0.67
C ILE A 188 -1.31 -16.00 0.44
N ILE A 189 -0.78 -14.79 0.28
CA ILE A 189 0.67 -14.60 0.10
C ILE A 189 1.43 -15.07 1.34
N GLY A 190 0.95 -14.72 2.53
CA GLY A 190 1.56 -15.15 3.79
C GLY A 190 1.62 -16.68 3.89
N LEU A 191 0.53 -17.36 3.52
CA LEU A 191 0.47 -18.82 3.52
C LEU A 191 1.44 -19.45 2.51
N ILE A 192 1.49 -18.93 1.28
CA ILE A 192 2.41 -19.42 0.24
C ILE A 192 3.87 -19.30 0.69
N LEU A 193 4.25 -18.15 1.27
CA LEU A 193 5.61 -17.91 1.74
C LEU A 193 5.96 -18.76 2.97
N PHE A 194 5.00 -18.97 3.87
CA PHE A 194 5.17 -19.83 5.04
C PHE A 194 5.39 -21.29 4.62
N VAL A 195 4.51 -21.83 3.76
CA VAL A 195 4.63 -23.19 3.22
C VAL A 195 5.94 -23.33 2.43
N GLY A 196 6.30 -22.33 1.63
CA GLY A 196 7.58 -22.28 0.92
C GLY A 196 8.79 -22.39 1.85
N ALA A 197 8.78 -21.67 2.97
CA ALA A 197 9.83 -21.74 3.98
C ALA A 197 9.94 -23.14 4.61
N VAL A 198 8.80 -23.75 4.96
CA VAL A 198 8.74 -25.10 5.54
C VAL A 198 9.23 -26.15 4.53
N TYR A 199 8.85 -26.03 3.27
CA TYR A 199 9.27 -26.93 2.21
C TYR A 199 10.79 -26.86 1.96
N ILE A 200 11.38 -25.66 2.04
CA ILE A 200 12.84 -25.49 1.93
C ILE A 200 13.55 -26.21 3.08
N LYS A 201 13.03 -26.10 4.31
CA LYS A 201 13.59 -26.81 5.47
C LYS A 201 13.48 -28.33 5.34
N SER A 202 12.46 -28.82 4.63
CA SER A 202 12.16 -30.26 4.49
C SER A 202 12.81 -30.92 3.26
N SER A 203 13.47 -30.15 2.38
CA SER A 203 14.20 -30.72 1.24
C SER A 203 15.51 -31.37 1.71
N PRO A 204 15.79 -32.63 1.34
CA PRO A 204 17.07 -33.30 1.63
C PRO A 204 18.23 -32.64 0.87
#